data_AF-A0A5F1I6S3-F1
#
_entry.id   AF-A0A5F1I6S3-F1
#
_cell.length_a   1.000
_cell.length_b   1.000
_cell.length_c   1.000
_cell.angle_alpha   90.00
_cell.angle_beta   90.00
_cell.angle_gamma   90.00
#
_symmetry.space_group_name_H-M   'P 1'
#
loop_
_entity.id
_entity.type
_entity.pdbx_description
1 polymer ?
#
loop_
_entity_poly.entity_id
_entity_poly.type
_entity_poly.pdbx_seq_one_letter_code
_entity_poly.pdbx_strand_id
1 'polypeptide(L)'
;MAVKIDRKLNFVSTITRDDGSLVYLHVTPFPYEVVEENCVLLGNLFNNFFTMVGTVGAPRVAAMMLRKVLKSQQDNGAMPDGTPTLMDDIERLTTVIWKDDGVWKSVPLAAAFKGGIITPDEYREVEGEVVFFMVSSAIQKADLLSGTMGKSLEMYSGQLVSLNVMAYRDSLPTSKTDTDTPIPEAQPELSHIPS
;
A
#
# COMPACT_ATOMS: atom_id res chain seq x y z
N MET A 1 -16.02 -9.31 27.59
CA MET A 1 -16.37 -8.34 26.53
C MET A 1 -15.61 -8.73 25.27
N ALA A 2 -16.30 -9.01 24.17
CA ALA A 2 -15.63 -9.25 22.89
C ALA A 2 -15.03 -7.92 22.41
N VAL A 3 -13.71 -7.86 22.28
CA VAL A 3 -13.02 -6.70 21.69
C VAL A 3 -13.53 -6.58 20.25
N LYS A 4 -14.31 -5.54 19.98
CA LYS A 4 -14.69 -5.17 18.62
C LYS A 4 -13.44 -4.59 17.97
N ILE A 5 -12.65 -5.43 17.34
CA ILE A 5 -11.46 -5.00 16.59
C ILE A 5 -11.96 -3.98 15.57
N ASP A 6 -11.51 -2.73 15.69
CA ASP A 6 -11.73 -1.73 14.66
C ASP A 6 -11.04 -2.25 13.39
N ARG A 7 -11.83 -2.64 12.40
CA ARG A 7 -11.37 -3.31 11.17
C ARG A 7 -10.83 -2.33 10.14
N LYS A 8 -10.53 -1.09 10.55
CA LYS A 8 -9.89 -0.10 9.68
C LYS A 8 -8.52 -0.63 9.27
N LEU A 9 -8.49 -1.20 8.08
CA LEU A 9 -7.30 -1.74 7.48
C LEU A 9 -6.67 -0.64 6.64
N ASN A 10 -5.50 -0.18 7.04
CA ASN A 10 -4.66 0.71 6.26
C ASN A 10 -3.54 -0.10 5.62
N PHE A 11 -2.85 0.52 4.68
CA PHE A 11 -1.69 -0.07 4.05
C PHE A 11 -0.47 0.82 4.30
N VAL A 12 0.67 0.19 4.53
CA VAL A 12 1.96 0.87 4.58
C VAL A 12 2.90 0.21 3.60
N SER A 13 3.34 0.96 2.59
CA SER A 13 4.49 0.58 1.75
C SER A 13 5.77 1.21 2.30
N THR A 14 6.88 0.47 2.23
CA THR A 14 8.17 0.91 2.76
C THR A 14 9.18 1.05 1.63
N ILE A 15 9.76 2.24 1.51
CA ILE A 15 10.91 2.52 0.65
C ILE A 15 12.16 2.46 1.54
N THR A 16 13.10 1.61 1.16
CA THR A 16 14.43 1.53 1.77
C THR A 16 15.44 2.14 0.82
N ARG A 17 16.05 3.25 1.21
CA ARG A 17 17.08 3.93 0.41
C ARG A 17 18.44 3.25 0.55
N ASP A 18 19.34 3.56 -0.39
CA ASP A 18 20.71 3.06 -0.39
C ASP A 18 21.49 3.42 0.88
N ASP A 19 21.17 4.55 1.52
CA ASP A 19 21.76 4.99 2.79
C ASP A 19 21.14 4.32 4.03
N GLY A 20 20.19 3.39 3.83
CA GLY A 20 19.45 2.70 4.88
C GLY A 20 18.33 3.53 5.52
N SER A 21 18.10 4.76 5.06
CA SER A 21 16.96 5.55 5.53
C SER A 21 15.64 4.99 4.99
N LEU A 22 14.60 5.08 5.83
CA LEU A 22 13.29 4.52 5.54
C LEU A 22 12.28 5.64 5.31
N VAL A 23 11.46 5.46 4.28
CA VAL A 23 10.30 6.30 3.99
C VAL A 23 9.08 5.38 3.90
N TYR A 24 8.00 5.75 4.58
CA TYR A 24 6.77 4.97 4.60
C TYR A 24 5.66 5.73 3.89
N LEU A 25 4.88 5.02 3.08
CA LEU A 25 3.64 5.52 2.52
C LEU A 25 2.48 4.88 3.25
N HIS A 26 1.83 5.65 4.12
CA HIS A 26 0.62 5.23 4.82
C HIS A 26 -0.60 5.60 3.99
N VAL A 27 -1.40 4.60 3.64
CA VAL A 27 -2.55 4.71 2.75
C VAL A 27 -3.82 4.36 3.50
N THR A 28 -4.76 5.30 3.48
CA THR A 28 -6.11 5.09 4.03
C THR A 28 -7.05 4.64 2.91
N PRO A 29 -7.87 3.58 3.09
CA PRO A 29 -8.85 3.16 2.09
C PRO A 29 -9.81 4.27 1.69
N PHE A 30 -10.42 4.13 0.51
CA PHE A 30 -11.45 5.04 0.06
C PHE A 30 -12.62 5.12 1.05
N PRO A 31 -13.17 6.32 1.31
CA PRO A 31 -14.45 6.46 2.00
C PRO A 31 -15.57 5.90 1.12
N TYR A 32 -16.68 5.51 1.75
CA TYR A 32 -17.76 4.80 1.06
C TYR A 32 -18.35 5.58 -0.12
N GLU A 33 -18.45 6.90 0.01
CA GLU A 33 -19.01 7.79 -1.02
C GLU A 33 -18.18 7.75 -2.31
N VAL A 34 -16.84 7.75 -2.19
CA VAL A 34 -15.93 7.62 -3.34
C VAL A 34 -16.08 6.24 -4.00
N VAL A 35 -16.27 5.19 -3.20
CA VAL A 35 -16.50 3.83 -3.71
C VAL A 35 -17.82 3.74 -4.45
N GLU A 36 -18.89 4.32 -3.91
CA GLU A 36 -20.23 4.32 -4.50
C GLU A 36 -20.24 5.02 -5.87
N GLU A 37 -19.65 6.23 -5.94
CA GLU A 37 -19.54 7.02 -7.17
C GLU A 37 -18.72 6.32 -8.27
N ASN A 38 -17.72 5.52 -7.88
CA ASN A 38 -16.76 4.92 -8.81
C ASN A 38 -16.86 3.39 -8.93
N CYS A 39 -17.94 2.78 -8.41
CA CYS A 39 -18.05 1.34 -8.23
C CYS A 39 -17.80 0.52 -9.51
N VAL A 40 -18.30 0.98 -10.66
CA VAL A 40 -18.11 0.30 -11.95
C VAL A 40 -16.63 0.33 -12.39
N LEU A 41 -15.97 1.49 -12.24
CA LEU A 41 -14.56 1.65 -12.57
C LEU A 41 -13.69 0.78 -11.66
N LEU A 42 -13.94 0.84 -10.35
CA LEU A 42 -13.22 0.07 -9.34
C LEU A 42 -13.40 -1.44 -9.54
N GLY A 43 -14.63 -1.90 -9.80
CA GLY A 43 -14.92 -3.30 -10.07
C GLY A 43 -14.22 -3.82 -11.33
N ASN A 44 -14.21 -3.03 -12.40
CA ASN A 44 -13.50 -3.38 -13.63
C ASN A 44 -11.98 -3.43 -13.42
N LEU A 45 -11.39 -2.45 -12.73
CA LEU A 45 -9.96 -2.47 -12.42
C LEU A 45 -9.59 -3.67 -11.55
N PHE A 46 -10.38 -3.93 -10.51
CA PHE A 46 -10.21 -5.10 -9.65
C PHE A 46 -10.22 -6.39 -10.48
N ASN A 47 -11.26 -6.63 -11.29
CA ASN A 47 -11.33 -7.81 -12.14
C ASN A 47 -10.12 -7.93 -13.08
N ASN A 48 -9.71 -6.80 -13.68
CA ASN A 48 -8.59 -6.74 -14.61
C ASN A 48 -7.25 -7.09 -13.96
N PHE A 49 -7.04 -6.74 -12.68
CA PHE A 49 -5.85 -7.13 -11.93
C PHE A 49 -5.67 -8.64 -11.90
N PHE A 50 -6.73 -9.39 -11.61
CA PHE A 50 -6.65 -10.85 -11.48
C PHE A 50 -6.73 -11.58 -12.81
N THR A 51 -7.50 -11.07 -13.78
CA THR A 51 -7.76 -11.77 -15.05
C THR A 51 -6.71 -11.52 -16.12
N MET A 52 -6.11 -10.32 -16.18
CA MET A 52 -5.12 -9.99 -17.22
C MET A 52 -3.67 -10.04 -16.74
N VAL A 53 -3.43 -9.82 -15.44
CA VAL A 53 -2.07 -9.66 -14.90
C VAL A 53 -1.73 -10.73 -13.88
N GLY A 54 -2.69 -11.05 -13.00
CA GLY A 54 -2.48 -11.92 -11.85
C GLY A 54 -1.99 -11.15 -10.63
N THR A 55 -2.08 -11.80 -9.47
CA THR A 55 -1.87 -11.19 -8.14
C THR A 55 -0.48 -10.61 -7.94
N VAL A 56 0.56 -11.27 -8.45
CA VAL A 56 1.96 -10.84 -8.28
C VAL A 56 2.29 -9.64 -9.15
N GLY A 57 1.78 -9.59 -10.38
CA GLY A 57 2.10 -8.51 -11.32
C GLY A 57 1.22 -7.27 -11.16
N ALA A 58 -0.01 -7.44 -10.63
CA ALA A 58 -0.97 -6.35 -10.50
C ALA A 58 -0.44 -5.12 -9.74
N PRO A 59 0.25 -5.25 -8.57
CA PRO A 59 0.86 -4.11 -7.89
C PRO A 59 1.80 -3.30 -8.77
N ARG A 60 2.50 -3.89 -9.75
CA ARG A 60 3.44 -3.15 -10.60
C ARG A 60 2.77 -2.33 -11.70
N VAL A 61 1.53 -2.67 -12.07
CA VAL A 61 0.85 -2.06 -13.23
C VAL A 61 -0.45 -1.35 -12.87
N ALA A 62 -0.95 -1.49 -11.65
CA ALA A 62 -2.23 -0.95 -11.22
C ALA A 62 -2.40 0.55 -11.50
N ALA A 63 -1.39 1.36 -11.15
CA ALA A 63 -1.41 2.79 -11.42
C ALA A 63 -1.42 3.12 -12.92
N MET A 64 -0.68 2.36 -13.73
CA MET A 64 -0.69 2.51 -15.19
C MET A 64 -2.06 2.13 -15.79
N MET A 65 -2.69 1.08 -15.27
CA MET A 65 -4.03 0.66 -15.71
C MET A 65 -5.09 1.71 -15.36
N LEU A 66 -5.08 2.24 -14.14
CA LEU A 66 -6.00 3.31 -13.73
C LEU A 66 -5.82 4.55 -14.61
N ARG A 67 -4.59 5.04 -14.79
CA ARG A 67 -4.29 6.17 -15.69
C ARG A 67 -4.77 5.93 -17.12
N LYS A 68 -4.58 4.72 -17.64
CA LYS A 68 -5.03 4.38 -19.00
C LYS A 68 -6.56 4.45 -19.13
N VAL A 69 -7.30 3.99 -18.12
CA VAL A 69 -8.77 4.08 -18.12
C VAL A 69 -9.23 5.53 -17.98
N LEU A 70 -8.64 6.31 -17.08
CA LEU A 70 -8.97 7.72 -16.89
C LEU A 70 -8.71 8.53 -18.17
N LYS A 71 -7.55 8.34 -18.80
CA LYS A 71 -7.22 8.97 -20.08
C LYS A 71 -8.24 8.60 -21.17
N SER A 72 -8.63 7.33 -21.26
CA SER A 72 -9.65 6.91 -22.23
C SER A 72 -11.02 7.55 -21.97
N GLN A 73 -11.40 7.83 -20.73
CA GLN A 73 -12.65 8.52 -20.42
C GLN A 73 -12.60 10.00 -20.81
N GLN A 74 -11.46 10.65 -20.60
CA GLN A 74 -11.21 12.03 -21.05
C GLN A 74 -11.24 12.13 -22.58
N ASP A 75 -10.49 11.26 -23.27
CA ASP A 75 -10.41 11.25 -24.74
C ASP A 75 -11.80 11.03 -25.41
N ASN A 76 -12.68 10.28 -24.74
CA ASN A 76 -14.04 10.01 -25.21
C ASN A 76 -15.08 11.04 -24.74
N GLY A 77 -14.68 12.09 -24.02
CA GLY A 77 -15.56 13.13 -23.50
C GLY A 77 -16.49 12.68 -22.36
N ALA A 78 -16.25 11.50 -21.78
CA ALA A 78 -17.03 10.97 -20.65
C ALA A 78 -16.64 11.64 -19.32
N MET A 79 -15.48 12.29 -19.26
CA MET A 79 -14.98 13.04 -18.11
C MET A 79 -14.52 14.42 -18.57
N PRO A 80 -15.13 15.52 -18.08
CA PRO A 80 -14.69 16.87 -18.42
C PRO A 80 -13.27 17.16 -17.93
N ASP A 81 -12.54 17.99 -18.67
CA ASP A 81 -11.21 18.46 -18.27
C ASP A 81 -11.26 19.18 -16.91
N GLY A 82 -10.28 18.86 -16.04
CA GLY A 82 -10.18 19.44 -14.70
C GLY A 82 -11.12 18.85 -13.64
N THR A 83 -11.89 17.81 -13.98
CA THR A 83 -12.67 17.04 -13.00
C THR A 83 -11.73 16.27 -12.08
N PRO A 84 -11.87 16.35 -10.74
CA PRO A 84 -11.11 15.51 -9.82
C PRO A 84 -11.31 14.02 -10.13
N THR A 85 -10.21 13.28 -10.10
CA THR A 85 -10.16 11.86 -10.48
C THR A 85 -9.88 10.98 -9.25
N LEU A 86 -10.06 9.67 -9.41
CA LEU A 86 -9.62 8.71 -8.40
C LEU A 86 -8.13 8.82 -8.07
N MET A 87 -7.27 9.27 -9.01
CA MET A 87 -5.86 9.48 -8.70
C MET A 87 -5.67 10.62 -7.70
N ASP A 88 -6.45 11.70 -7.82
CA ASP A 88 -6.41 12.83 -6.88
C ASP A 88 -6.87 12.40 -5.47
N ASP A 89 -7.89 11.53 -5.40
CA ASP A 89 -8.32 10.95 -4.12
C ASP A 89 -7.28 10.02 -3.52
N ILE A 90 -6.62 9.18 -4.33
CA ILE A 90 -5.54 8.29 -3.86
C ILE A 90 -4.38 9.12 -3.31
N GLU A 91 -3.99 10.18 -4.01
CA GLU A 91 -2.93 11.08 -3.56
C GLU A 91 -3.30 11.77 -2.23
N ARG A 92 -4.55 12.23 -2.10
CA ARG A 92 -5.08 12.85 -0.88
C ARG A 92 -5.13 11.88 0.32
N LEU A 93 -5.41 10.61 0.06
CA LEU A 93 -5.52 9.56 1.08
C LEU A 93 -4.18 8.87 1.41
N THR A 94 -3.09 9.32 0.79
CA THR A 94 -1.75 8.80 1.01
C THR A 94 -0.90 9.84 1.74
N THR A 95 -0.30 9.43 2.85
CA THR A 95 0.62 10.25 3.66
C THR A 95 1.99 9.63 3.66
N VAL A 96 3.00 10.45 3.38
CA VAL A 96 4.41 10.07 3.48
C VAL A 96 4.89 10.34 4.89
N ILE A 97 5.52 9.34 5.51
CA ILE A 97 6.18 9.42 6.80
C ILE A 97 7.67 9.21 6.58
N TRP A 98 8.50 10.13 7.07
CA TRP A 98 9.95 10.04 6.94
C TRP A 98 10.64 10.56 8.19
N LYS A 99 11.92 10.24 8.32
CA LYS A 99 12.75 10.71 9.43
C LYS A 99 13.50 11.98 9.00
N ASP A 100 13.33 13.05 9.76
CA ASP A 100 13.98 14.34 9.56
C ASP A 100 14.72 14.73 10.84
N ASP A 101 16.04 14.85 10.79
CA ASP A 101 16.91 15.09 11.95
C ASP A 101 16.59 14.18 13.15
N GLY A 102 16.32 12.91 12.87
CA GLY A 102 16.01 11.92 13.89
C GLY A 102 14.54 11.88 14.35
N VAL A 103 13.72 12.83 13.91
CA VAL A 103 12.30 12.95 14.28
C VAL A 103 11.41 12.45 13.13
N TRP A 104 10.46 11.57 13.43
CA TRP A 104 9.48 11.14 12.43
C TRP A 104 8.47 12.26 12.12
N LYS A 105 8.39 12.64 10.85
CA LYS A 105 7.46 13.64 10.33
C LYS A 105 6.53 13.00 9.30
N SER A 106 5.42 13.66 9.02
CA SER A 106 4.39 13.17 8.10
C SER A 106 3.78 14.31 7.28
N VAL A 107 3.65 14.13 5.96
CA VAL A 107 3.01 15.10 5.05
C VAL A 107 2.24 14.37 3.95
N PRO A 108 1.20 15.00 3.38
CA PRO A 108 0.48 14.43 2.23
C PRO A 108 1.42 14.11 1.07
N LEU A 109 1.11 13.08 0.28
CA LEU A 109 1.92 12.62 -0.84
C LEU A 109 2.29 13.74 -1.82
N ALA A 110 1.32 14.59 -2.18
CA ALA A 110 1.53 15.76 -3.03
C ALA A 110 2.62 16.70 -2.50
N ALA A 111 2.59 16.96 -1.19
CA ALA A 111 3.55 17.83 -0.52
C ALA A 111 4.93 17.16 -0.41
N ALA A 112 4.97 15.84 -0.20
CA ALA A 112 6.20 15.08 -0.17
C ALA A 112 6.91 15.12 -1.54
N PHE A 113 6.15 14.92 -2.61
CA PHE A 113 6.67 14.97 -3.97
C PHE A 113 7.18 16.38 -4.34
N LYS A 114 6.35 17.40 -4.10
CA LYS A 114 6.72 18.80 -4.36
C LYS A 114 7.93 19.27 -3.53
N GLY A 115 8.04 18.77 -2.30
CA GLY A 115 9.14 19.07 -1.38
C GLY A 115 10.42 18.27 -1.62
N GLY A 116 10.43 17.33 -2.58
CA GLY A 116 11.58 16.46 -2.84
C GLY A 116 11.86 15.45 -1.74
N ILE A 117 10.88 15.17 -0.88
CA ILE A 117 10.97 14.16 0.18
C ILE A 117 10.96 12.75 -0.41
N ILE A 118 10.24 12.55 -1.52
CA ILE A 118 10.29 11.34 -2.34
C ILE A 118 10.71 11.72 -3.76
N THR A 119 11.53 10.87 -4.38
CA THR A 119 11.97 11.07 -5.77
C THR A 119 10.93 10.55 -6.77
N PRO A 120 11.00 10.97 -8.06
CA PRO A 120 10.14 10.42 -9.10
C PRO A 120 10.24 8.91 -9.29
N ASP A 121 11.42 8.33 -9.10
CA ASP A 121 11.62 6.90 -9.26
C ASP A 121 11.07 6.13 -8.06
N GLU A 122 11.34 6.60 -6.84
CA GLU A 122 10.71 6.08 -5.61
C GLU A 122 9.18 6.11 -5.69
N TYR A 123 8.61 7.21 -6.19
CA TYR A 123 7.17 7.32 -6.37
C TYR A 123 6.63 6.27 -7.35
N ARG A 124 7.29 6.09 -8.50
CA ARG A 124 6.88 5.08 -9.52
C ARG A 124 6.97 3.65 -9.01
N GLU A 125 7.85 3.37 -8.06
CA GLU A 125 7.99 2.05 -7.47
C GLU A 125 6.76 1.67 -6.65
N VAL A 126 6.31 2.59 -5.79
CA VAL A 126 5.26 2.33 -4.80
C VAL A 126 3.84 2.67 -5.26
N GLU A 127 3.69 3.58 -6.22
CA GLU A 127 2.37 4.07 -6.63
C GLU A 127 1.43 2.94 -7.08
N GLY A 128 1.97 1.94 -7.77
CA GLY A 128 1.20 0.79 -8.19
C GLY A 128 0.67 -0.04 -7.02
N GLU A 129 1.45 -0.21 -5.96
CA GLU A 129 1.02 -0.91 -4.74
C GLU A 129 -0.11 -0.15 -4.05
N VAL A 130 0.01 1.18 -3.96
CA VAL A 130 -1.01 2.07 -3.40
C VAL A 130 -2.32 1.90 -4.16
N VAL A 131 -2.30 2.02 -5.50
CA VAL A 131 -3.51 1.87 -6.33
C VAL A 131 -4.09 0.46 -6.22
N PHE A 132 -3.23 -0.56 -6.21
CA PHE A 132 -3.66 -1.95 -6.08
C PHE A 132 -4.39 -2.20 -4.75
N PHE A 133 -3.82 -1.73 -3.63
CA PHE A 133 -4.46 -1.79 -2.32
C PHE A 133 -5.78 -1.02 -2.30
N MET A 134 -5.80 0.22 -2.79
CA MET A 134 -6.98 1.08 -2.77
C MET A 134 -8.17 0.46 -3.52
N VAL A 135 -7.94 0.01 -4.76
CA VAL A 135 -8.98 -0.65 -5.57
C VAL A 135 -9.43 -1.95 -4.92
N SER A 136 -8.50 -2.75 -4.41
CA SER A 136 -8.84 -4.07 -3.86
C SER A 136 -9.57 -3.96 -2.52
N SER A 137 -9.19 -3.00 -1.68
CA SER A 137 -9.88 -2.69 -0.41
C SER A 137 -11.29 -2.14 -0.61
N ALA A 138 -11.57 -1.48 -1.74
CA ALA A 138 -12.91 -0.98 -2.08
C ALA A 138 -13.90 -2.10 -2.45
N ILE A 139 -13.40 -3.21 -3.01
CA ILE A 139 -14.26 -4.31 -3.51
C ILE A 139 -14.37 -5.46 -2.51
N GLN A 140 -13.29 -5.78 -1.80
CA GLN A 140 -13.25 -6.93 -0.92
C GLN A 140 -13.54 -6.56 0.54
N LYS A 141 -14.11 -7.50 1.29
CA LYS A 141 -14.24 -7.37 2.74
C LYS A 141 -12.85 -7.36 3.39
N ALA A 142 -12.68 -6.56 4.45
CA ALA A 142 -11.42 -6.45 5.18
C ALA A 142 -10.79 -7.82 5.56
N ASP A 143 -11.63 -8.77 6.01
CA ASP A 143 -11.19 -10.11 6.43
C ASP A 143 -10.63 -10.97 5.27
N LEU A 144 -10.89 -10.59 4.01
CA LEU A 144 -10.40 -11.27 2.81
C LEU A 144 -9.14 -10.65 2.23
N LEU A 145 -8.80 -9.42 2.63
CA LEU A 145 -7.66 -8.67 2.08
C LEU A 145 -6.35 -9.41 2.39
N SER A 146 -6.13 -9.83 3.63
CA SER A 146 -4.91 -10.58 4.01
C SER A 146 -4.70 -11.83 3.15
N GLY A 147 -5.74 -12.62 2.90
CA GLY A 147 -5.66 -13.84 2.10
C GLY A 147 -5.51 -13.60 0.59
N THR A 148 -6.07 -12.51 0.06
CA THR A 148 -6.08 -12.24 -1.39
C THR A 148 -4.86 -11.45 -1.85
N MET A 149 -4.41 -10.47 -1.06
CA MET A 149 -3.34 -9.55 -1.44
C MET A 149 -2.17 -9.51 -0.45
N GLY A 150 -2.31 -10.00 0.78
CA GLY A 150 -1.28 -9.88 1.81
C GLY A 150 0.09 -10.34 1.34
N LYS A 151 0.18 -11.55 0.77
CA LYS A 151 1.43 -12.08 0.20
C LYS A 151 1.98 -11.27 -0.98
N SER A 152 1.10 -10.68 -1.79
CA SER A 152 1.53 -9.87 -2.93
C SER A 152 2.08 -8.53 -2.46
N LEU A 153 1.44 -7.89 -1.48
CA LEU A 153 1.90 -6.65 -0.88
C LEU A 153 3.18 -6.85 -0.06
N GLU A 154 3.29 -7.94 0.70
CA GLU A 154 4.52 -8.30 1.44
C GLU A 154 5.72 -8.45 0.50
N MET A 155 5.51 -9.01 -0.70
CA MET A 155 6.54 -9.12 -1.75
C MET A 155 7.12 -7.77 -2.19
N TYR A 156 6.36 -6.68 -1.99
CA TYR A 156 6.76 -5.32 -2.33
C TYR A 156 6.99 -4.45 -1.08
N SER A 157 7.42 -5.06 0.04
CA SER A 157 7.69 -4.34 1.30
C SER A 157 6.47 -3.63 1.88
N GLY A 158 5.28 -4.11 1.52
CA GLY A 158 3.99 -3.61 1.93
C GLY A 158 3.41 -4.40 3.10
N GLN A 159 2.73 -3.71 4.00
CA GLN A 159 2.07 -4.32 5.17
C GLN A 159 0.68 -3.74 5.41
N LEU A 160 -0.24 -4.59 5.84
CA LEU A 160 -1.57 -4.19 6.27
C LEU A 160 -1.54 -3.85 7.76
N VAL A 161 -1.99 -2.65 8.13
CA VAL A 161 -1.90 -2.15 9.51
C VAL A 161 -3.24 -1.63 9.98
N SER A 162 -3.54 -1.80 11.28
CA SER A 162 -4.75 -1.22 11.90
C SER A 162 -4.54 0.21 12.40
N LEU A 163 -3.30 0.64 12.56
CA LEU A 163 -2.97 1.98 13.04
C LEU A 163 -3.26 3.03 11.97
N ASN A 164 -3.92 4.12 12.37
CA ASN A 164 -4.00 5.31 11.53
C ASN A 164 -2.61 5.97 11.38
N VAL A 165 -2.49 6.89 10.44
CA VAL A 165 -1.21 7.52 10.09
C VAL A 165 -0.45 8.12 11.29
N MET A 166 -1.15 8.81 12.20
CA MET A 166 -0.53 9.44 13.37
C MET A 166 -0.04 8.38 14.36
N ALA A 167 -0.89 7.42 14.69
CA ALA A 167 -0.55 6.33 15.59
C ALA A 167 0.56 5.44 15.03
N TYR A 168 0.57 5.21 13.71
CA TYR A 168 1.63 4.47 13.04
C TYR A 168 2.96 5.22 13.13
N ARG A 169 3.00 6.51 12.74
CA ARG A 169 4.18 7.37 12.88
C ARG A 169 4.73 7.38 14.31
N ASP A 170 3.84 7.56 15.29
CA ASP A 170 4.23 7.66 16.70
C ASP A 170 4.71 6.31 17.28
N SER A 171 4.41 5.19 16.60
CA SER A 171 4.93 3.86 16.93
C SER A 171 6.33 3.58 16.37
N LEU A 172 6.77 4.31 15.34
CA LEU A 172 8.06 4.08 14.69
C LEU A 172 9.28 4.24 15.61
N PRO A 173 9.33 5.18 16.59
CA PRO A 173 10.44 5.26 17.55
C PRO A 173 10.60 4.01 18.43
N THR A 174 9.51 3.30 18.71
CA THR A 174 9.48 2.14 19.61
C THR A 174 9.46 0.82 18.87
N SER A 175 9.22 0.85 17.56
CA SER A 175 9.35 -0.30 16.68
C SER A 175 10.80 -0.75 16.67
N LYS A 176 11.08 -1.89 17.30
CA LYS A 176 12.36 -2.57 17.14
C LYS A 176 12.40 -3.05 15.70
N THR A 177 13.34 -2.54 14.91
CA THR A 177 13.71 -3.18 13.66
C THR A 177 14.19 -4.58 14.05
N ASP A 178 13.47 -5.64 13.68
CA ASP A 178 13.95 -7.02 13.81
C ASP A 178 15.20 -7.16 12.94
N THR A 179 16.33 -6.75 13.49
CA THR A 179 17.65 -7.06 12.98
C THR A 179 18.11 -8.25 13.81
N ASP A 180 18.30 -9.38 13.13
CA ASP A 180 18.69 -10.69 13.64
C ASP A 180 17.66 -11.42 14.52
N THR A 181 16.77 -12.18 13.87
CA THR A 181 16.43 -13.49 14.44
C THR A 181 17.61 -14.41 14.13
N PRO A 182 18.46 -14.80 15.11
CA PRO A 182 19.47 -15.81 14.86
C PRO A 182 18.78 -17.08 14.39
N ILE A 183 19.18 -17.59 13.23
CA ILE A 183 18.82 -18.94 12.78
C ILE A 183 19.23 -19.88 13.93
N PRO A 184 18.30 -20.60 14.57
CA PRO A 184 18.69 -21.60 15.56
C PRO A 184 19.61 -22.58 14.86
N GLU A 185 20.85 -22.73 15.35
CA GLU A 185 21.74 -23.80 14.89
C GLU A 185 20.96 -25.10 14.94
N ALA A 186 20.84 -25.77 13.79
CA ALA A 186 20.19 -27.06 13.71
C ALA A 186 20.89 -28.00 14.70
N GLN A 187 20.14 -28.50 15.70
CA GLN A 187 20.68 -29.52 16.59
C GLN A 187 21.09 -30.73 15.75
N PRO A 188 22.29 -31.29 15.92
CA PRO A 188 22.69 -32.49 15.21
C PRO A 188 21.68 -33.61 15.50
N GLU A 189 21.04 -34.15 14.46
CA GLU A 189 20.23 -35.35 14.60
C GLU A 189 21.12 -36.47 15.16
N LEU A 190 20.84 -36.88 16.40
CA LEU A 190 21.35 -38.14 16.92
C LEU A 190 20.64 -39.25 16.17
N SER A 191 21.29 -39.75 15.12
CA SER A 191 20.87 -40.95 14.39
C SER A 191 20.92 -42.14 15.35
N HIS A 192 19.78 -42.46 15.96
CA HIS A 192 19.60 -43.71 16.69
C HIS A 192 19.34 -44.82 15.66
N ILE A 193 20.40 -45.47 15.21
CA ILE A 193 20.32 -46.76 14.52
C ILE A 193 20.15 -47.83 15.60
N PRO A 194 19.02 -48.57 15.66
CA PRO A 194 18.89 -49.70 16.58
C PRO A 194 19.69 -50.90 16.05
N SER A 195 20.44 -51.56 16.94
CA SER A 195 21.11 -52.85 16.70
C SER A 195 20.14 -54.01 16.56
#